data_AF-A0A816DZK0-F1
#
_entry.id   AF-A0A816DZK0-F1
#
_cell.length_a   1.000
_cell.length_b   1.000
_cell.length_c   1.000
_cell.angle_alpha   90.00
_cell.angle_beta   90.00
_cell.angle_gamma   90.00
#
_symmetry.space_group_name_H-M   'P 1'
#
loop_
_entity.id
_entity.type
_entity.pdbx_description
1 polymer ?
#
loop_
_entity_poly.entity_id
_entity_poly.type
_entity_poly.pdbx_seq_one_letter_code
_entity_poly.pdbx_strand_id
1 'polypeptide(L)'
;MKRWKQQRLQNQAIQIGQALYQQNVDEVNINPEMDDIIDINSININNTIDDPIISNVNVSESRFLNDAIDKIKQLACDGPNIITEKDISCALVLLKKRYRLSARCMDDIISLLRTFNVPNVPSSWYRLKKSLTATQLTPIQSFICSECQEVSTSSALCSQCNCHFSSTNKPNYFFSFPIQSQVERILHYNRDILPTRRCYAVSMKDICDGALHQKLQSEIQESFLTLTLNVDGIQPNKGSQKTIWPILLVINELPLKRRFAIENIILAGVWPGPSKPSRTEMSIFFRPLVEELVTLEQGAKFQYQDDNNSSTSARIFLIGACCDKPAQALLQFLPEPIAAFGCGRCEVEGFMVRTEKEGNVRSFAMTLDAVEETYLRSNMRFDVLLDLKLLHEQIQQSFPMRKRKSLMEQHRLEEKGILGPCILRELSYFDVGRSFMADTLHNVYIGAFVCKLFEYFD
;
A
#
# COMPACT_ATOMS: atom_id res chain seq x y z
N MET A 1 -14.03 -11.75 43.42
CA MET A 1 -12.87 -10.90 43.77
C MET A 1 -12.39 -9.97 42.64
N LYS A 2 -12.24 -10.42 41.37
CA LYS A 2 -11.78 -9.58 40.24
C LYS A 2 -12.74 -8.43 39.85
N ARG A 3 -14.06 -8.69 39.80
CA ARG A 3 -15.09 -7.69 39.44
C ARG A 3 -15.17 -6.50 40.41
N TRP A 4 -14.97 -6.76 41.70
CA TRP A 4 -14.99 -5.75 42.76
C TRP A 4 -13.74 -4.86 42.73
N LYS A 5 -12.57 -5.41 42.40
CA LYS A 5 -11.34 -4.63 42.17
C LYS A 5 -11.49 -3.72 40.94
N GLN A 6 -12.08 -4.23 39.86
CA GLN A 6 -12.30 -3.48 38.61
C GLN A 6 -13.29 -2.32 38.78
N GLN A 7 -14.35 -2.52 39.56
CA GLN A 7 -15.32 -1.46 39.88
C GLN A 7 -14.77 -0.42 40.86
N ARG A 8 -13.88 -0.83 41.77
CA ARG A 8 -13.17 0.09 42.67
C ARG A 8 -12.13 0.96 41.92
N LEU A 9 -11.46 0.38 40.92
CA LEU A 9 -10.55 1.10 40.01
C LEU A 9 -11.30 2.10 39.10
N GLN A 10 -12.48 1.72 38.59
CA GLN A 10 -13.36 2.65 37.87
C GLN A 10 -13.79 3.84 38.74
N ASN A 11 -14.21 3.58 39.98
CA ASN A 11 -14.65 4.64 40.89
C ASN A 11 -13.49 5.55 41.33
N GLN A 12 -12.27 5.03 41.50
CA GLN A 12 -11.08 5.84 41.77
C GLN A 12 -10.69 6.73 40.58
N ALA A 13 -10.76 6.20 39.36
CA ALA A 13 -10.47 7.00 38.15
C ALA A 13 -11.48 8.13 37.95
N ILE A 14 -12.77 7.89 38.24
CA ILE A 14 -13.82 8.92 38.19
C ILE A 14 -13.61 10.00 39.24
N GLN A 15 -13.25 9.62 40.48
CA GLN A 15 -12.99 10.58 41.56
C GLN A 15 -11.74 11.45 41.29
N ILE A 16 -10.68 10.88 40.70
CA ILE A 16 -9.48 11.63 40.31
C ILE A 16 -9.82 12.60 39.17
N GLY A 17 -10.59 12.16 38.17
CA GLY A 17 -11.05 13.02 37.08
C GLY A 17 -11.92 14.19 37.54
N GLN A 18 -12.79 13.96 38.54
CA GLN A 18 -13.63 15.01 39.12
C GLN A 18 -12.82 15.99 39.99
N ALA A 19 -11.85 15.51 40.78
CA ALA A 19 -10.98 16.37 41.58
C ALA A 19 -10.08 17.28 40.73
N LEU A 20 -9.57 16.79 39.60
CA LEU A 20 -8.81 17.58 38.63
C LEU A 20 -9.70 18.61 37.90
N TYR A 21 -10.97 18.28 37.66
CA TYR A 21 -11.95 19.20 37.09
C TYR A 21 -12.30 20.33 38.05
N GLN A 22 -12.50 20.05 39.34
CA GLN A 22 -12.78 21.09 40.34
C GLN A 22 -11.58 22.02 40.60
N GLN A 23 -10.34 21.51 40.56
CA GLN A 23 -9.14 22.35 40.72
C GLN A 23 -8.93 23.35 39.58
N ASN A 24 -9.44 23.05 38.37
CA ASN A 24 -9.28 23.92 37.20
C ASN A 24 -10.39 24.97 37.05
N VAL A 25 -11.49 24.88 37.80
CA VAL A 25 -12.60 25.84 37.73
C VAL A 25 -12.39 27.06 38.64
N ASP A 26 -11.54 26.95 39.66
CA ASP A 26 -11.30 28.03 40.64
C ASP A 26 -10.24 29.07 40.19
N GLU A 27 -9.54 28.87 39.06
CA GLU A 27 -8.39 29.71 38.67
C GLU A 27 -8.54 30.57 37.40
N VAL A 28 -9.69 30.59 36.71
CA VAL A 28 -9.82 31.40 35.48
C VAL A 28 -11.02 32.34 35.54
N ASN A 29 -10.77 33.55 36.04
CA ASN A 29 -11.66 34.70 35.94
C ASN A 29 -10.93 35.85 35.26
N ILE A 30 -10.93 35.91 33.92
CA ILE A 30 -10.51 37.09 33.14
C ILE A 30 -11.40 37.26 31.89
N ASN A 31 -11.76 38.53 31.66
CA ASN A 31 -12.71 39.12 30.73
C ASN A 31 -12.57 38.78 29.22
N PRO A 32 -13.66 38.92 28.43
CA PRO A 32 -13.74 38.63 27.01
C PRO A 32 -13.63 39.89 26.13
N GLU A 33 -12.72 39.95 25.15
CA GLU A 33 -12.90 40.81 23.96
C GLU A 33 -12.19 40.23 22.73
N MET A 34 -12.87 40.35 21.59
CA MET A 34 -12.48 40.14 20.18
C MET A 34 -12.90 38.82 19.50
N ASP A 35 -14.10 38.93 18.91
CA ASP A 35 -14.71 38.14 17.85
C ASP A 35 -13.90 38.10 16.54
N ASP A 36 -13.92 36.94 15.87
CA ASP A 36 -14.50 36.80 14.52
C ASP A 36 -14.45 35.32 14.07
N ILE A 37 -15.60 34.65 14.18
CA ILE A 37 -15.85 33.28 13.66
C ILE A 37 -16.31 33.40 12.21
N ILE A 38 -15.53 32.86 11.27
CA ILE A 38 -16.00 32.62 9.89
C ILE A 38 -16.70 31.25 9.85
N ASP A 39 -18.02 31.30 9.63
CA ASP A 39 -18.92 30.17 9.47
C ASP A 39 -18.68 29.42 8.14
N ILE A 40 -18.20 28.18 8.22
CA ILE A 40 -17.78 27.35 7.07
C ILE A 40 -18.97 26.79 6.27
N ASN A 41 -20.22 27.06 6.66
CA ASN A 41 -21.39 26.45 6.01
C ASN A 41 -22.03 27.26 4.85
N SER A 42 -21.36 28.28 4.30
CA SER A 42 -21.96 29.11 3.25
C SER A 42 -21.06 29.42 2.06
N ILE A 43 -20.50 28.41 1.38
CA ILE A 43 -20.00 28.61 0.01
C ILE A 43 -20.54 27.53 -0.94
N ASN A 44 -21.62 27.92 -1.62
CA ASN A 44 -22.26 27.27 -2.74
C ASN A 44 -21.49 27.65 -4.02
N ILE A 45 -20.91 26.69 -4.76
CA ILE A 45 -20.16 26.99 -6.01
C ILE A 45 -20.79 26.24 -7.18
N ASN A 46 -21.62 26.95 -7.94
CA ASN A 46 -21.90 26.67 -9.35
C ASN A 46 -21.56 27.93 -10.16
N ASN A 47 -20.60 27.80 -11.09
CA ASN A 47 -20.29 28.65 -12.28
C ASN A 47 -19.92 30.14 -11.98
N THR A 48 -18.91 30.82 -12.53
CA THR A 48 -18.26 30.85 -13.86
C THR A 48 -16.95 31.68 -13.77
N ILE A 49 -15.92 31.28 -14.53
CA ILE A 49 -15.01 32.07 -15.39
C ILE A 49 -14.27 33.30 -14.77
N ASP A 50 -12.98 33.15 -14.43
CA ASP A 50 -11.79 33.68 -15.15
C ASP A 50 -10.50 33.55 -14.30
N ASP A 51 -9.41 33.14 -14.96
CA ASP A 51 -8.09 32.74 -14.45
C ASP A 51 -7.32 33.83 -13.63
N PRO A 52 -6.34 33.44 -12.78
CA PRO A 52 -4.97 33.31 -13.26
C PRO A 52 -4.23 32.07 -12.73
N ILE A 53 -3.68 31.28 -13.66
CA ILE A 53 -2.36 30.63 -13.56
C ILE A 53 -2.09 29.89 -12.23
N ILE A 54 -2.57 28.64 -12.12
CA ILE A 54 -1.93 27.67 -11.22
C ILE A 54 -0.88 26.91 -12.03
N SER A 55 0.32 27.50 -12.05
CA SER A 55 1.58 26.86 -12.35
C SER A 55 1.85 25.75 -11.32
N ASN A 56 1.31 24.55 -11.56
CA ASN A 56 1.79 23.30 -10.97
C ASN A 56 1.54 22.18 -11.98
N VAL A 57 2.10 22.34 -13.18
CA VAL A 57 2.40 21.18 -14.04
C VAL A 57 3.47 20.40 -13.29
N ASN A 58 3.14 19.18 -12.84
CA ASN A 58 4.07 18.27 -12.17
C ASN A 58 5.41 18.26 -12.94
N VAL A 59 6.50 18.68 -12.30
CA VAL A 59 7.83 18.79 -12.93
C VAL A 59 8.24 17.46 -13.60
N SER A 60 7.83 16.32 -13.04
CA SER A 60 8.00 14.99 -13.61
C SER A 60 7.25 14.77 -14.93
N GLU A 61 5.98 15.21 -15.05
CA GLU A 61 5.19 15.08 -16.28
C GLU A 61 5.73 15.95 -17.41
N SER A 62 6.29 17.11 -17.06
CA SER A 62 6.96 17.98 -18.03
C SER A 62 8.20 17.31 -18.61
N ARG A 63 8.97 16.59 -17.78
CA ARG A 63 10.17 15.85 -18.16
C ARG A 63 9.86 14.69 -19.10
N PHE A 64 8.86 13.85 -18.82
CA PHE A 64 8.54 12.71 -19.70
C PHE A 64 8.17 13.10 -21.12
N LEU A 65 7.33 14.13 -21.27
CA LEU A 65 6.96 14.59 -22.60
C LEU A 65 8.18 15.18 -23.32
N ASN A 66 9.00 15.96 -22.62
CA ASN A 66 10.21 16.54 -23.19
C ASN A 66 11.21 15.44 -23.60
N ASP A 67 11.47 14.45 -22.75
CA ASP A 67 12.35 13.32 -23.06
C ASP A 67 11.83 12.51 -24.26
N ALA A 68 10.51 12.28 -24.33
CA ALA A 68 9.90 11.61 -25.48
C ALA A 68 10.04 12.45 -26.77
N ILE A 69 9.86 13.76 -26.68
CA ILE A 69 10.07 14.69 -27.79
C ILE A 69 11.54 14.70 -28.22
N ASP A 70 12.48 14.76 -27.28
CA ASP A 70 13.91 14.82 -27.57
C ASP A 70 14.41 13.50 -28.16
N LYS A 71 13.89 12.36 -27.70
CA LYS A 71 14.09 11.06 -28.36
C LYS A 71 13.57 11.10 -29.80
N ILE A 72 12.36 11.60 -30.03
CA ILE A 72 11.80 11.71 -31.39
C ILE A 72 12.64 12.65 -32.25
N LYS A 73 13.14 13.78 -31.72
CA LYS A 73 14.03 14.69 -32.44
C LYS A 73 15.33 14.02 -32.84
N GLN A 74 15.96 13.26 -31.93
CA GLN A 74 17.17 12.49 -32.22
C GLN A 74 16.92 11.48 -33.35
N LEU A 75 15.86 10.68 -33.25
CA LEU A 75 15.49 9.72 -34.30
C LEU A 75 15.14 10.40 -35.61
N ALA A 76 14.53 11.59 -35.57
CA ALA A 76 14.22 12.38 -36.76
C ALA A 76 15.49 12.85 -37.49
N CYS A 77 16.59 13.12 -36.76
CA CYS A 77 17.89 13.43 -37.37
C CYS A 77 18.47 12.25 -38.16
N ASP A 78 18.22 11.02 -37.71
CA ASP A 78 18.67 9.79 -38.37
C ASP A 78 17.76 9.37 -39.54
N GLY A 79 16.54 9.93 -39.61
CA GLY A 79 15.60 9.78 -40.72
C GLY A 79 14.17 9.45 -40.27
N PRO A 80 13.13 9.97 -40.95
CA PRO A 80 11.74 9.88 -40.48
C PRO A 80 11.18 8.46 -40.41
N ASN A 81 11.75 7.51 -41.15
CA ASN A 81 11.33 6.10 -41.15
C ASN A 81 11.80 5.32 -39.92
N ILE A 82 12.71 5.88 -39.12
CA ILE A 82 13.22 5.25 -37.89
C ILE A 82 12.24 5.44 -36.73
N ILE A 83 11.45 6.51 -36.76
CA ILE A 83 10.45 6.80 -35.72
C ILE A 83 9.34 5.74 -35.78
N THR A 84 9.19 4.96 -34.72
CA THR A 84 8.21 3.88 -34.68
C THR A 84 6.83 4.39 -34.29
N GLU A 85 5.78 3.60 -34.60
CA GLU A 85 4.42 3.88 -34.12
C GLU A 85 4.37 4.04 -32.59
N LYS A 86 5.20 3.29 -31.86
CA LYS A 86 5.28 3.34 -30.39
C LYS A 86 5.85 4.67 -29.89
N ASP A 87 6.87 5.21 -30.55
CA ASP A 87 7.47 6.50 -30.18
C ASP A 87 6.43 7.63 -30.29
N ILE A 88 5.72 7.68 -31.42
CA ILE A 88 4.63 8.65 -31.67
C ILE A 88 3.50 8.45 -30.66
N SER A 89 3.09 7.20 -30.43
CA SER A 89 1.99 6.87 -29.52
C SER A 89 2.30 7.30 -28.08
N CYS A 90 3.53 7.06 -27.59
CA CYS A 90 3.97 7.49 -26.27
C CYS A 90 3.90 9.01 -26.12
N ALA A 91 4.46 9.77 -27.08
CA ALA A 91 4.43 11.22 -27.05
C ALA A 91 3.01 11.79 -27.05
N LEU A 92 2.11 11.20 -27.85
CA LEU A 92 0.70 11.62 -27.90
C LEU A 92 -0.06 11.31 -26.61
N VAL A 93 0.21 10.19 -25.93
CA VAL A 93 -0.37 9.93 -24.59
C VAL A 93 0.12 10.94 -23.57
N LEU A 94 1.42 11.23 -23.56
CA LEU A 94 2.01 12.21 -22.65
C LEU A 94 1.47 13.62 -22.92
N LEU A 95 1.27 13.97 -24.20
CA LEU A 95 0.65 15.23 -24.64
C LEU A 95 -0.79 15.35 -24.14
N LYS A 96 -1.61 14.31 -24.38
CA LYS A 96 -2.99 14.25 -23.89
C LYS A 96 -3.04 14.46 -22.38
N LYS A 97 -2.15 13.79 -21.64
CA LYS A 97 -2.11 13.86 -20.18
C LYS A 97 -1.73 15.26 -19.71
N ARG A 98 -0.63 15.83 -20.23
CA ARG A 98 -0.11 17.16 -19.88
C ARG A 98 -1.16 18.25 -20.06
N TYR A 99 -1.88 18.21 -21.17
CA TYR A 99 -2.87 19.24 -21.53
C TYR A 99 -4.32 18.83 -21.27
N ARG A 100 -4.55 17.68 -20.61
CA ARG A 100 -5.87 17.12 -20.32
C ARG A 100 -6.82 17.08 -21.54
N LEU A 101 -6.26 16.80 -22.72
CA LEU A 101 -7.00 16.83 -23.99
C LEU A 101 -8.11 15.78 -23.99
N SER A 102 -9.20 16.02 -24.73
CA SER A 102 -10.29 15.03 -24.89
C SER A 102 -9.87 13.87 -25.81
N ALA A 103 -10.59 12.75 -25.81
CA ALA A 103 -10.31 11.66 -26.76
C ALA A 103 -10.56 12.09 -28.21
N ARG A 104 -11.63 12.89 -28.45
CA ARG A 104 -11.93 13.46 -29.76
C ARG A 104 -10.82 14.37 -30.27
N CYS A 105 -10.32 15.26 -29.41
CA CYS A 105 -9.18 16.12 -29.74
C CYS A 105 -7.94 15.30 -30.13
N MET A 106 -7.69 14.17 -29.48
CA MET A 106 -6.60 13.28 -29.88
C MET A 106 -6.84 12.60 -31.24
N ASP A 107 -8.08 12.20 -31.55
CA ASP A 107 -8.42 11.69 -32.88
C ASP A 107 -8.21 12.78 -33.96
N ASP A 108 -8.54 14.04 -33.67
CA ASP A 108 -8.30 15.17 -34.59
C ASP A 108 -6.81 15.44 -34.80
N ILE A 109 -6.00 15.43 -33.72
CA ILE A 109 -4.54 15.57 -33.80
C ILE A 109 -3.94 14.42 -34.63
N ILE A 110 -4.38 13.18 -34.40
CA ILE A 110 -3.95 12.02 -35.17
C ILE A 110 -4.31 12.18 -36.65
N SER A 111 -5.52 12.67 -36.95
CA SER A 111 -5.96 12.97 -38.31
C SER A 111 -5.06 14.01 -38.97
N LEU A 112 -4.75 15.13 -38.29
CA LEU A 112 -3.84 16.16 -38.77
C LEU A 112 -2.43 15.62 -39.08
N LEU A 113 -1.85 14.83 -38.17
CA LEU A 113 -0.53 14.22 -38.39
C LEU A 113 -0.53 13.31 -39.62
N ARG A 114 -1.62 12.57 -39.85
CA ARG A 114 -1.78 11.74 -41.06
C ARG A 114 -1.94 12.58 -42.32
N THR A 115 -2.67 13.69 -42.25
CA THR A 115 -2.79 14.66 -43.35
C THR A 115 -1.44 15.26 -43.73
N PHE A 116 -0.56 15.50 -42.75
CA PHE A 116 0.82 15.92 -43.00
C PHE A 116 1.75 14.78 -43.44
N ASN A 117 1.22 13.59 -43.72
CA ASN A 117 1.97 12.40 -44.13
C ASN A 117 3.09 12.01 -43.15
N VAL A 118 2.89 12.25 -41.85
CA VAL A 118 3.84 11.77 -40.84
C VAL A 118 3.79 10.23 -40.84
N PRO A 119 4.94 9.55 -41.03
CA PRO A 119 4.97 8.09 -41.11
C PRO A 119 4.62 7.45 -39.77
N ASN A 120 4.12 6.21 -39.81
CA ASN A 120 3.88 5.37 -38.63
C ASN A 120 2.89 5.93 -37.59
N VAL A 121 2.08 6.94 -37.93
CA VAL A 121 1.02 7.45 -37.04
C VAL A 121 -0.16 6.46 -36.97
N PRO A 122 -0.65 6.07 -35.77
CA PRO A 122 -1.84 5.24 -35.62
C PRO A 122 -3.06 5.81 -36.35
N SER A 123 -4.03 4.97 -36.70
CA SER A 123 -5.23 5.45 -37.41
C SER A 123 -6.28 6.11 -36.52
N SER A 124 -6.19 5.94 -35.19
CA SER A 124 -7.07 6.59 -34.22
C SER A 124 -6.49 6.52 -32.81
N TRP A 125 -7.05 7.30 -31.88
CA TRP A 125 -6.72 7.25 -30.46
C TRP A 125 -6.97 5.86 -29.87
N TYR A 126 -8.00 5.15 -30.34
CA TYR A 126 -8.25 3.77 -29.94
C TYR A 126 -7.11 2.83 -30.36
N ARG A 127 -6.67 2.92 -31.63
CA ARG A 127 -5.57 2.11 -32.16
C ARG A 127 -4.24 2.43 -31.49
N LEU A 128 -4.00 3.71 -31.23
CA LEU A 128 -2.86 4.21 -30.47
C LEU A 128 -2.79 3.60 -29.07
N LYS A 129 -3.90 3.61 -28.31
CA LYS A 129 -3.92 2.93 -26.99
C LYS A 129 -3.61 1.43 -27.11
N LYS A 130 -4.11 0.79 -28.17
CA LYS A 130 -3.88 -0.64 -28.43
C LYS A 130 -2.43 -0.94 -28.82
N SER A 131 -1.73 -0.03 -29.51
CA SER A 131 -0.31 -0.20 -29.84
C SER A 131 0.59 -0.08 -28.61
N LEU A 132 0.19 0.77 -27.65
CA LEU A 132 0.89 0.93 -26.37
C LEU A 132 0.65 -0.18 -25.36
N THR A 133 -0.49 -0.88 -25.42
CA THR A 133 -0.68 -2.10 -24.62
C THR A 133 0.33 -3.21 -24.94
N ALA A 134 1.10 -3.08 -26.02
CA ALA A 134 2.20 -3.96 -26.41
C ALA A 134 3.60 -3.43 -26.01
N THR A 135 3.70 -2.55 -25.01
CA THR A 135 4.98 -1.95 -24.56
C THR A 135 5.36 -2.32 -23.12
N GLN A 136 6.66 -2.65 -22.97
CA GLN A 136 7.57 -2.91 -21.82
C GLN A 136 7.08 -3.59 -20.53
N LEU A 137 5.84 -3.39 -20.10
CA LEU A 137 5.26 -4.04 -18.92
C LEU A 137 4.10 -4.91 -19.37
N THR A 138 4.42 -6.09 -19.91
CA THR A 138 3.40 -7.06 -20.31
C THR A 138 2.77 -7.63 -19.04
N PRO A 139 1.50 -7.31 -18.74
CA PRO A 139 0.86 -7.86 -17.56
C PRO A 139 0.67 -9.36 -17.73
N ILE A 140 0.95 -10.12 -16.67
CA ILE A 140 0.58 -11.52 -16.57
C ILE A 140 -0.79 -11.56 -15.93
N GLN A 141 -1.81 -11.94 -16.72
CA GLN A 141 -3.15 -12.14 -16.21
C GLN A 141 -3.28 -13.53 -15.61
N SER A 142 -3.77 -13.59 -14.38
CA SER A 142 -3.98 -14.83 -13.64
C SER A 142 -5.40 -14.88 -13.10
N PHE A 143 -5.94 -16.09 -12.96
CA PHE A 143 -7.30 -16.37 -12.49
C PHE A 143 -7.26 -17.11 -11.17
N ILE A 144 -8.25 -16.89 -10.31
CA ILE A 144 -8.41 -17.58 -9.03
C ILE A 144 -9.55 -18.57 -9.17
N CYS A 145 -9.25 -19.84 -8.91
CA CYS A 145 -10.26 -20.88 -8.90
C CYS A 145 -11.16 -20.78 -7.67
N SER A 146 -12.48 -20.71 -7.87
CA SER A 146 -13.44 -20.67 -6.76
C SER A 146 -13.49 -21.97 -5.95
N GLU A 147 -13.13 -23.10 -6.54
CA GLU A 147 -13.22 -24.42 -5.89
C GLU A 147 -11.98 -24.75 -5.07
N CYS A 148 -10.79 -24.69 -5.67
CA CYS A 148 -9.54 -25.03 -4.98
C CYS A 148 -8.81 -23.82 -4.38
N GLN A 149 -9.24 -22.59 -4.68
CA GLN A 149 -8.57 -21.36 -4.19
C GLN A 149 -7.09 -21.29 -4.58
N GLU A 150 -6.77 -21.70 -5.81
CA GLU A 150 -5.42 -21.65 -6.37
C GLU A 150 -5.37 -20.81 -7.66
N VAL A 151 -4.15 -20.43 -8.04
CA VAL A 151 -3.88 -19.69 -9.29
C VAL A 151 -4.05 -20.60 -10.51
N SER A 152 -4.73 -20.08 -11.52
CA SER A 152 -4.87 -20.64 -12.86
C SER A 152 -4.41 -19.64 -13.92
N THR A 153 -3.80 -20.13 -14.99
CA THR A 153 -3.42 -19.32 -16.17
C THR A 153 -4.53 -19.25 -17.22
N SER A 154 -5.57 -20.07 -17.09
CA SER A 154 -6.68 -20.16 -18.03
C SER A 154 -7.99 -19.64 -17.42
N SER A 155 -8.74 -18.90 -18.23
CA SER A 155 -10.08 -18.39 -17.90
C SER A 155 -11.20 -19.39 -18.17
N ALA A 156 -10.90 -20.57 -18.71
CA ALA A 156 -11.88 -21.60 -19.08
C ALA A 156 -11.82 -22.87 -18.21
N LEU A 157 -10.63 -23.22 -17.75
CA LEU A 157 -10.37 -24.43 -16.96
C LEU A 157 -9.32 -24.10 -15.89
N CYS A 158 -9.54 -24.53 -14.65
CA CYS A 158 -8.51 -24.44 -13.62
C CYS A 158 -7.36 -25.40 -13.92
N SER A 159 -6.12 -24.91 -13.93
CA SER A 159 -4.92 -25.75 -14.14
C SER A 159 -4.61 -26.69 -12.97
N GLN A 160 -5.24 -26.53 -11.80
CA GLN A 160 -4.94 -27.29 -10.59
C GLN A 160 -5.96 -28.43 -10.35
N CYS A 161 -7.26 -28.11 -10.34
CA CYS A 161 -8.32 -29.09 -10.07
C CYS A 161 -9.14 -29.47 -11.30
N ASN A 162 -8.82 -28.93 -12.49
CA ASN A 162 -9.55 -29.17 -13.75
C ASN A 162 -11.06 -28.87 -13.69
N CYS A 163 -11.50 -27.98 -12.80
CA CYS A 163 -12.88 -27.50 -12.80
C CYS A 163 -13.13 -26.51 -13.94
N HIS A 164 -14.33 -26.55 -14.52
CA HIS A 164 -14.71 -25.66 -15.61
C HIS A 164 -15.26 -24.33 -15.11
N PHE A 165 -14.74 -23.24 -15.67
CA PHE A 165 -15.28 -21.91 -15.45
C PHE A 165 -16.42 -21.66 -16.42
N SER A 166 -17.60 -21.30 -15.90
CA SER A 166 -18.78 -21.03 -16.71
C SER A 166 -18.96 -19.53 -16.94
N SER A 167 -19.84 -19.18 -17.89
CA SER A 167 -20.25 -17.79 -18.12
C SER A 167 -20.96 -17.16 -16.91
N THR A 168 -21.61 -17.97 -16.08
CA THR A 168 -22.32 -17.57 -14.87
C THR A 168 -21.44 -17.55 -13.63
N ASN A 169 -20.33 -18.30 -13.60
CA ASN A 169 -19.37 -18.35 -12.50
C ASN A 169 -17.95 -18.05 -13.03
N LYS A 170 -17.75 -16.79 -13.44
CA LYS A 170 -16.43 -16.35 -13.91
C LYS A 170 -15.46 -16.29 -12.72
N PRO A 171 -14.24 -16.82 -12.87
CA PRO A 171 -13.23 -16.72 -11.84
C PRO A 171 -12.85 -15.26 -11.63
N ASN A 172 -12.54 -14.91 -10.39
CA ASN A 172 -11.85 -13.67 -10.10
C ASN A 172 -10.47 -13.71 -10.77
N TYR A 173 -9.93 -12.55 -11.11
CA TYR A 173 -8.65 -12.44 -11.81
C TYR A 173 -7.88 -11.23 -11.33
N PHE A 174 -6.58 -11.27 -11.53
CA PHE A 174 -5.67 -10.20 -11.21
C PHE A 174 -4.56 -10.13 -12.26
N PHE A 175 -3.80 -9.04 -12.21
CA PHE A 175 -2.61 -8.84 -13.04
C PHE A 175 -1.39 -8.79 -12.14
N SER A 176 -0.31 -9.44 -12.56
CA SER A 176 1.03 -9.28 -11.99
C SER A 176 1.97 -8.70 -13.04
N PHE A 177 3.01 -8.03 -12.58
CA PHE A 177 3.97 -7.33 -13.42
C PHE A 177 5.38 -7.63 -12.90
N PRO A 178 6.31 -8.10 -13.78
CA PRO A 178 7.66 -8.42 -13.35
C PRO A 178 8.35 -7.22 -12.69
N ILE A 179 8.88 -7.45 -11.49
CA ILE A 179 9.58 -6.46 -10.66
C ILE A 179 10.98 -6.22 -11.22
N GLN A 180 11.69 -7.29 -11.62
CA GLN A 180 13.08 -7.17 -12.07
C GLN A 180 13.24 -6.16 -13.21
N SER A 181 12.43 -6.26 -14.26
CA SER A 181 12.50 -5.36 -15.42
C SER A 181 12.17 -3.90 -15.07
N GLN A 182 11.27 -3.69 -14.10
CA GLN A 182 10.95 -2.36 -13.59
C GLN A 182 12.12 -1.77 -12.81
N VAL A 183 12.76 -2.58 -11.95
CA VAL A 183 13.94 -2.16 -11.20
C VAL A 183 15.07 -1.81 -12.16
N GLU A 184 15.39 -2.66 -13.15
CA GLU A 184 16.40 -2.37 -14.18
C GLU A 184 16.17 -1.02 -14.84
N ARG A 185 14.92 -0.75 -15.24
CA ARG A 185 14.52 0.53 -15.84
C ARG A 185 14.73 1.70 -14.87
N ILE A 186 14.32 1.57 -13.61
CA ILE A 186 14.46 2.64 -12.61
C ILE A 186 15.93 2.92 -12.32
N LEU A 187 16.75 1.88 -12.16
CA LEU A 187 18.19 2.04 -11.93
C LEU A 187 18.86 2.71 -13.13
N HIS A 188 18.45 2.36 -14.36
CA HIS A 188 18.95 3.00 -15.58
C HIS A 188 18.72 4.52 -15.59
N TYR A 189 17.56 5.00 -15.14
CA TYR A 189 17.24 6.44 -15.14
C TYR A 189 17.74 7.21 -13.91
N ASN A 190 18.24 6.51 -12.88
CA ASN A 190 18.71 7.12 -11.63
C ASN A 190 20.18 6.83 -11.33
N ARG A 191 20.98 6.46 -12.34
CA ARG A 191 22.42 6.15 -12.19
C ARG A 191 23.21 7.26 -11.51
N ASP A 192 22.81 8.52 -11.71
CA ASP A 192 23.42 9.71 -11.14
C ASP A 192 23.35 9.77 -9.60
N ILE A 193 22.50 8.94 -8.98
CA ILE A 193 22.07 9.11 -7.60
C ILE A 193 22.06 7.80 -6.79
N LEU A 194 22.25 6.65 -7.42
CA LEU A 194 22.30 5.38 -6.71
C LEU A 194 23.51 5.36 -5.77
N PRO A 195 23.31 5.08 -4.47
CA PRO A 195 24.37 5.24 -3.49
C PRO A 195 25.44 4.14 -3.65
N THR A 196 26.70 4.57 -3.73
CA THR A 196 27.80 3.83 -3.10
C THR A 196 27.46 3.67 -1.62
N ARG A 197 27.59 2.45 -1.06
CA ARG A 197 27.28 2.07 0.34
C ARG A 197 27.22 3.26 1.30
N ARG A 198 26.06 3.54 1.90
CA ARG A 198 25.94 4.59 2.94
C ARG A 198 26.73 4.16 4.18
N CYS A 199 27.48 5.09 4.79
CA CYS A 199 28.10 4.86 6.09
C CYS A 199 27.04 4.82 7.19
N TYR A 200 27.32 4.12 8.29
CA TYR A 200 26.48 4.09 9.49
C TYR A 200 26.09 5.50 9.93
N ALA A 201 24.79 5.80 9.92
CA ALA A 201 24.28 7.07 10.40
C ALA A 201 24.13 7.05 11.93
N VAL A 202 24.70 8.06 12.60
CA VAL A 202 24.56 8.28 14.05
C VAL A 202 23.12 8.73 14.43
N SER A 203 22.36 9.25 13.46
CA SER A 203 21.00 9.78 13.63
C SER A 203 20.06 9.24 12.55
N MET A 204 18.84 8.86 12.89
CA MET A 204 17.84 8.42 11.89
C MET A 204 17.32 9.60 11.07
N LYS A 205 17.61 9.62 9.76
CA LYS A 205 17.13 10.63 8.80
C LYS A 205 16.30 10.03 7.68
N ASP A 206 16.56 8.77 7.34
CA ASP A 206 15.91 8.05 6.26
C ASP A 206 15.64 6.59 6.65
N ILE A 207 14.80 5.89 5.89
CA ILE A 207 14.47 4.48 6.14
C ILE A 207 15.71 3.56 6.08
N CYS A 208 16.70 3.91 5.24
CA CYS A 208 17.97 3.20 5.16
C CYS A 208 18.86 3.38 6.40
N ASP A 209 18.54 4.30 7.32
CA ASP A 209 19.26 4.42 8.60
C ASP A 209 18.68 3.49 9.67
N GLY A 210 17.58 2.80 9.39
CA GLY A 210 16.89 1.93 10.34
C GLY A 210 17.68 0.66 10.67
N ALA A 211 17.46 0.12 11.86
CA ALA A 211 18.19 -1.05 12.38
C ALA A 211 18.17 -2.28 11.45
N LEU A 212 17.07 -2.51 10.71
CA LEU A 212 16.97 -3.61 9.76
C LEU A 212 17.87 -3.41 8.53
N HIS A 213 17.98 -2.18 8.02
CA HIS A 213 18.88 -1.86 6.90
C HIS A 213 20.34 -1.98 7.35
N GLN A 214 20.67 -1.49 8.54
CA GLN A 214 21.99 -1.68 9.15
C GLN A 214 22.35 -3.15 9.34
N LYS A 215 21.39 -3.99 9.74
CA LYS A 215 21.56 -5.44 9.83
C LYS A 215 21.88 -6.05 8.47
N LEU A 216 21.09 -5.73 7.44
CA LEU A 216 21.34 -6.16 6.06
C LEU A 216 22.74 -5.74 5.60
N GLN A 217 23.17 -4.52 5.91
CA GLN A 217 24.49 -4.01 5.55
C GLN A 217 25.64 -4.76 6.22
N SER A 218 25.41 -5.32 7.42
CA SER A 218 26.39 -6.15 8.13
C SER A 218 26.42 -7.61 7.67
N GLU A 219 25.29 -8.15 7.19
CA GLU A 219 25.14 -9.56 6.80
C GLU A 219 25.36 -9.79 5.30
N ILE A 220 25.00 -8.83 4.45
CA ILE A 220 25.04 -8.95 3.00
C ILE A 220 26.28 -8.23 2.47
N GLN A 221 27.21 -9.02 1.92
CA GLN A 221 28.45 -8.50 1.34
C GLN A 221 28.23 -7.94 -0.07
N GLU A 222 27.33 -8.57 -0.84
CA GLU A 222 26.98 -8.15 -2.19
C GLU A 222 26.22 -6.82 -2.21
N SER A 223 26.11 -6.22 -3.39
CA SER A 223 25.21 -5.10 -3.62
C SER A 223 23.77 -5.52 -3.34
N PHE A 224 23.00 -4.67 -2.66
CA PHE A 224 21.58 -4.93 -2.45
C PHE A 224 20.75 -3.65 -2.53
N LEU A 225 19.47 -3.83 -2.78
CA LEU A 225 18.43 -2.81 -2.70
C LEU A 225 17.37 -3.26 -1.72
N THR A 226 16.67 -2.29 -1.12
CA THR A 226 15.55 -2.56 -0.25
C THR A 226 14.28 -1.92 -0.78
N LEU A 227 13.17 -2.62 -0.60
CA LEU A 227 11.86 -2.18 -1.06
C LEU A 227 10.94 -1.86 0.11
N THR A 228 10.05 -0.90 -0.11
CA THR A 228 8.86 -0.66 0.72
C THR A 228 7.61 -0.92 -0.11
N LEU A 229 6.71 -1.75 0.41
CA LEU A 229 5.44 -2.08 -0.21
C LEU A 229 4.32 -1.14 0.24
N ASN A 230 3.39 -0.85 -0.66
CA ASN A 230 2.10 -0.24 -0.36
C ASN A 230 0.98 -0.98 -1.08
N VAL A 231 -0.13 -1.16 -0.37
CA VAL A 231 -1.37 -1.71 -0.90
C VAL A 231 -2.53 -0.98 -0.26
N ASP A 232 -3.47 -0.54 -1.09
CA ASP A 232 -4.69 0.14 -0.67
C ASP A 232 -5.80 -0.04 -1.72
N GLY A 233 -7.05 0.06 -1.30
CA GLY A 233 -8.23 0.03 -2.16
C GLY A 233 -8.61 1.41 -2.67
N ILE A 234 -8.39 1.67 -3.95
CA ILE A 234 -8.77 2.94 -4.60
C ILE A 234 -10.10 2.80 -5.34
N GLN A 235 -10.96 3.82 -5.23
CA GLN A 235 -12.18 3.93 -6.03
C GLN A 235 -11.90 4.78 -7.27
N PRO A 236 -11.91 4.21 -8.49
CA PRO A 236 -11.57 4.95 -9.70
C PRO A 236 -12.61 6.02 -10.07
N ASN A 237 -13.87 5.83 -9.67
CA ASN A 237 -14.96 6.77 -9.92
C ASN A 237 -15.64 7.14 -8.61
N LYS A 238 -15.78 8.45 -8.33
CA LYS A 238 -16.55 8.95 -7.19
C LYS A 238 -17.98 8.42 -7.25
N GLY A 239 -18.43 7.74 -6.19
CA GLY A 239 -19.76 7.15 -6.09
C GLY A 239 -19.89 5.72 -6.63
N SER A 240 -18.83 5.13 -7.21
CA SER A 240 -18.83 3.70 -7.54
C SER A 240 -18.36 2.87 -6.36
N GLN A 241 -19.04 1.77 -6.07
CA GLN A 241 -18.59 0.77 -5.10
C GLN A 241 -17.43 -0.10 -5.62
N LYS A 242 -16.97 0.14 -6.86
CA LYS A 242 -15.87 -0.62 -7.44
C LYS A 242 -14.55 -0.17 -6.85
N THR A 243 -13.76 -1.11 -6.34
CA THR A 243 -12.42 -0.85 -5.81
C THR A 243 -11.36 -1.56 -6.65
N ILE A 244 -10.27 -0.87 -6.93
CA ILE A 244 -9.04 -1.42 -7.53
C ILE A 244 -7.98 -1.46 -6.43
N TRP A 245 -7.20 -2.54 -6.35
CA TRP A 245 -6.11 -2.66 -5.37
C TRP A 245 -4.78 -2.85 -6.10
N PRO A 246 -3.98 -1.78 -6.29
CA PRO A 246 -2.63 -1.91 -6.80
C PRO A 246 -1.67 -2.34 -5.68
N ILE A 247 -0.70 -3.19 -6.03
CA ILE A 247 0.50 -3.45 -5.24
C ILE A 247 1.60 -2.55 -5.78
N LEU A 248 2.05 -1.61 -4.97
CA LEU A 248 3.09 -0.65 -5.32
C LEU A 248 4.34 -0.92 -4.49
N LEU A 249 5.51 -0.80 -5.10
CA LEU A 249 6.81 -0.89 -4.42
C LEU A 249 7.64 0.36 -4.75
N VAL A 250 8.49 0.75 -3.82
CA VAL A 250 9.49 1.81 -4.04
C VAL A 250 10.88 1.33 -3.61
N ILE A 251 11.91 1.80 -4.31
CA ILE A 251 13.32 1.51 -3.98
C ILE A 251 13.78 2.51 -2.92
N ASN A 252 14.13 2.04 -1.74
CA ASN A 252 14.47 2.88 -0.59
C ASN A 252 15.79 3.63 -0.78
N GLU A 253 16.74 3.06 -1.53
CA GLU A 253 18.06 3.68 -1.75
C GLU A 253 17.99 4.96 -2.58
N LEU A 254 16.90 5.17 -3.34
CA LEU A 254 16.65 6.44 -4.03
C LEU A 254 16.38 7.55 -3.00
N PRO A 255 16.92 8.77 -3.18
CA PRO A 255 16.61 9.91 -2.33
C PRO A 255 15.12 10.23 -2.31
N LEU A 256 14.64 10.71 -1.17
CA LEU A 256 13.23 10.99 -0.91
C LEU A 256 12.54 11.79 -2.04
N LYS A 257 13.22 12.79 -2.60
CA LYS A 257 12.69 13.65 -3.69
C LYS A 257 12.41 12.89 -4.99
N ARG A 258 13.08 11.76 -5.25
CA ARG A 258 12.89 10.92 -6.44
C ARG A 258 12.18 9.61 -6.13
N ARG A 259 12.32 9.07 -4.91
CA ARG A 259 11.79 7.77 -4.47
C ARG A 259 10.30 7.58 -4.80
N PHE A 260 9.49 8.60 -4.54
CA PHE A 260 8.03 8.56 -4.71
C PHE A 260 7.55 9.21 -6.02
N ALA A 261 8.46 9.57 -6.92
CA ALA A 261 8.08 10.04 -8.25
C ALA A 261 7.46 8.87 -9.03
N ILE A 262 6.39 9.13 -9.78
CA ILE A 262 5.57 8.11 -10.46
C ILE A 262 6.43 7.15 -11.31
N GLU A 263 7.47 7.67 -11.93
CA GLU A 263 8.41 6.93 -12.75
C GLU A 263 9.26 5.88 -12.02
N ASN A 264 9.46 6.10 -10.72
CA ASN A 264 10.24 5.28 -9.80
C ASN A 264 9.36 4.39 -8.91
N ILE A 265 8.05 4.44 -9.08
CA ILE A 265 7.12 3.50 -8.47
C ILE A 265 7.09 2.23 -9.34
N ILE A 266 7.27 1.09 -8.68
CA ILE A 266 7.11 -0.23 -9.27
C ILE A 266 5.67 -0.66 -9.06
N LEU A 267 4.97 -1.03 -10.12
CA LEU A 267 3.66 -1.66 -10.04
C LEU A 267 3.87 -3.16 -10.09
N ALA A 268 3.66 -3.88 -8.98
CA ALA A 268 3.87 -5.32 -8.92
C ALA A 268 2.60 -6.12 -9.24
N GLY A 269 1.43 -5.55 -8.98
CA GLY A 269 0.16 -6.23 -9.24
C GLY A 269 -1.04 -5.29 -9.21
N VAL A 270 -2.13 -5.72 -9.84
CA VAL A 270 -3.42 -5.02 -9.82
C VAL A 270 -4.55 -6.02 -9.64
N TRP A 271 -5.34 -5.84 -8.59
CA TRP A 271 -6.66 -6.43 -8.43
C TRP A 271 -7.71 -5.45 -8.99
N PRO A 272 -8.40 -5.78 -10.10
CA PRO A 272 -9.28 -4.84 -10.78
C PRO A 272 -10.66 -4.65 -10.12
N GLY A 273 -11.02 -5.47 -9.12
CA GLY A 273 -12.35 -5.47 -8.50
C GLY A 273 -13.34 -6.38 -9.22
N PRO A 274 -14.66 -6.26 -8.93
CA PRO A 274 -15.32 -5.04 -8.44
C PRO A 274 -15.21 -4.81 -6.93
N SER A 275 -15.02 -5.84 -6.10
CA SER A 275 -14.92 -5.71 -4.65
C SER A 275 -13.49 -5.84 -4.16
N LYS A 276 -13.26 -5.49 -2.88
CA LYS A 276 -12.03 -5.85 -2.17
C LYS A 276 -11.81 -7.38 -2.23
N PRO A 277 -10.57 -7.86 -2.37
CA PRO A 277 -10.29 -9.29 -2.26
C PRO A 277 -10.62 -9.78 -0.85
N SER A 278 -11.08 -11.03 -0.74
CA SER A 278 -11.09 -11.76 0.53
C SER A 278 -9.64 -12.00 1.02
N ARG A 279 -9.46 -12.43 2.28
CA ARG A 279 -8.12 -12.72 2.82
C ARG A 279 -7.39 -13.80 2.02
N THR A 280 -8.11 -14.86 1.67
CA THR A 280 -7.57 -15.96 0.86
C THR A 280 -7.19 -15.46 -0.52
N GLU A 281 -8.06 -14.70 -1.19
CA GLU A 281 -7.77 -14.11 -2.50
C GLU A 281 -6.61 -13.11 -2.46
N MET A 282 -6.48 -12.34 -1.38
CA MET A 282 -5.35 -11.43 -1.18
C MET A 282 -4.03 -12.20 -1.09
N SER A 283 -4.03 -13.33 -0.35
CA SER A 283 -2.86 -14.22 -0.27
C SER A 283 -2.48 -14.76 -1.66
N ILE A 284 -3.47 -15.27 -2.41
CA ILE A 284 -3.27 -15.80 -3.78
C ILE A 284 -2.77 -14.69 -4.72
N PHE A 285 -3.33 -13.49 -4.62
CA PHE A 285 -2.94 -12.32 -5.41
C PHE A 285 -1.49 -11.90 -5.14
N PHE A 286 -1.03 -12.04 -3.90
CA PHE A 286 0.35 -11.73 -3.50
C PHE A 286 1.36 -12.84 -3.86
N ARG A 287 0.90 -14.05 -4.21
CA ARG A 287 1.79 -15.19 -4.48
C ARG A 287 2.85 -14.89 -5.55
N PRO A 288 2.53 -14.34 -6.74
CA PRO A 288 3.55 -14.07 -7.76
C PRO A 288 4.58 -13.04 -7.32
N LEU A 289 4.17 -12.02 -6.55
CA LEU A 289 5.07 -11.04 -5.95
C LEU A 289 6.06 -11.71 -4.99
N VAL A 290 5.56 -12.55 -4.09
CA VAL A 290 6.40 -13.20 -3.08
C VAL A 290 7.38 -14.17 -3.73
N GLU A 291 6.94 -14.97 -4.70
CA GLU A 291 7.81 -15.88 -5.46
C GLU A 291 8.93 -15.13 -6.21
N GLU A 292 8.60 -14.01 -6.86
CA GLU A 292 9.60 -13.18 -7.54
C GLU A 292 10.56 -12.56 -6.53
N LEU A 293 10.07 -12.03 -5.40
CA LEU A 293 10.93 -11.47 -4.35
C LEU A 293 11.84 -12.51 -3.71
N VAL A 294 11.36 -13.73 -3.43
CA VAL A 294 12.21 -14.84 -2.95
C VAL A 294 13.34 -15.14 -3.93
N THR A 295 13.06 -15.08 -5.24
CA THR A 295 14.09 -15.23 -6.27
C THR A 295 15.08 -14.06 -6.25
N LEU A 296 14.58 -12.83 -6.14
CA LEU A 296 15.43 -11.62 -6.10
C LEU A 296 16.27 -11.53 -4.81
N GLU A 297 15.83 -12.12 -3.70
CA GLU A 297 16.61 -12.25 -2.45
C GLU A 297 17.85 -13.13 -2.64
N GLN A 298 17.84 -14.06 -3.61
CA GLN A 298 19.00 -14.91 -3.95
C GLN A 298 20.00 -14.21 -4.88
N GLY A 299 19.61 -13.06 -5.44
CA GLY A 299 20.42 -12.24 -6.34
C GLY A 299 19.93 -12.31 -7.78
N ALA A 300 19.83 -11.14 -8.41
CA ALA A 300 19.51 -10.98 -9.82
C ALA A 300 20.58 -10.14 -10.52
N LYS A 301 20.81 -10.47 -11.80
CA LYS A 301 21.69 -9.69 -12.66
C LYS A 301 20.89 -8.52 -13.23
N PHE A 302 21.27 -7.31 -12.87
CA PHE A 302 20.71 -6.08 -13.42
C PHE A 302 21.64 -5.56 -14.50
N GLN A 303 21.11 -5.40 -15.71
CA GLN A 303 21.81 -4.67 -16.76
C GLN A 303 21.52 -3.18 -16.62
N TYR A 304 22.41 -2.47 -15.94
CA TYR A 304 22.49 -1.02 -16.06
C TYR A 304 23.91 -0.67 -16.47
N GLN A 305 24.07 0.22 -17.45
CA GLN A 305 25.40 0.59 -17.91
C GLN A 305 26.01 1.51 -16.85
N ASP A 306 26.97 1.01 -16.08
CA ASP A 306 27.98 1.92 -15.52
C ASP A 306 28.77 2.54 -16.67
N ASP A 307 29.69 3.47 -16.38
CA ASP A 307 30.57 4.07 -17.40
C ASP A 307 31.36 3.01 -18.21
N ASN A 308 31.39 1.75 -17.76
CA ASN A 308 32.07 0.60 -18.38
C ASN A 308 31.12 -0.43 -19.03
N ASN A 309 29.82 -0.14 -19.14
CA ASN A 309 28.82 -1.00 -19.77
C ASN A 309 28.70 -2.41 -19.12
N SER A 310 28.97 -2.53 -17.81
CA SER A 310 29.02 -3.81 -17.10
C SER A 310 27.67 -4.25 -16.51
N SER A 311 27.42 -5.57 -16.43
CA SER A 311 26.26 -6.11 -15.70
C SER A 311 26.58 -6.20 -14.21
N THR A 312 25.74 -5.59 -13.36
CA THR A 312 25.91 -5.66 -11.91
C THR A 312 24.88 -6.61 -11.30
N SER A 313 25.32 -7.51 -10.43
CA SER A 313 24.41 -8.33 -9.63
C SER A 313 23.98 -7.58 -8.37
N ALA A 314 22.70 -7.62 -8.01
CA ALA A 314 22.23 -7.15 -6.74
C ALA A 314 21.17 -8.07 -6.15
N ARG A 315 21.04 -8.08 -4.82
CA ARG A 315 19.95 -8.75 -4.10
C ARG A 315 18.86 -7.73 -3.78
N ILE A 316 17.61 -8.14 -3.73
CA ILE A 316 16.50 -7.23 -3.38
C ILE A 316 15.75 -7.79 -2.19
N PHE A 317 15.54 -6.96 -1.16
CA PHE A 317 14.85 -7.33 0.07
C PHE A 317 13.65 -6.43 0.32
N LEU A 318 12.49 -7.02 0.60
CA LEU A 318 11.35 -6.26 1.10
C LEU A 318 11.50 -6.06 2.61
N ILE A 319 11.70 -4.82 3.05
CA ILE A 319 11.99 -4.54 4.48
C ILE A 319 10.80 -3.92 5.21
N GLY A 320 9.80 -3.43 4.47
CA GLY A 320 8.64 -2.81 5.08
C GLY A 320 7.41 -2.75 4.19
N ALA A 321 6.25 -2.62 4.84
CA ALA A 321 4.96 -2.39 4.20
C ALA A 321 4.25 -1.21 4.87
N CYS A 322 3.84 -0.23 4.07
CA CYS A 322 3.04 0.91 4.46
C CYS A 322 1.63 0.71 3.91
N CYS A 323 0.70 0.34 4.79
CA CYS A 323 -0.70 0.11 4.43
C CYS A 323 -1.59 0.82 5.45
N ASP A 324 -2.81 1.18 5.05
CA ASP A 324 -3.84 1.55 6.01
C ASP A 324 -4.18 0.35 6.91
N LYS A 325 -4.85 0.60 8.04
CA LYS A 325 -5.17 -0.47 8.99
C LYS A 325 -6.02 -1.60 8.40
N PRO A 326 -7.09 -1.35 7.63
CA PRO A 326 -7.84 -2.40 6.94
C PRO A 326 -7.00 -3.27 5.99
N ALA A 327 -6.17 -2.67 5.12
CA ALA A 327 -5.32 -3.43 4.20
C ALA A 327 -4.21 -4.18 4.94
N GLN A 328 -3.61 -3.57 5.98
CA GLN A 328 -2.67 -4.25 6.88
C GLN A 328 -3.31 -5.50 7.49
N ALA A 329 -4.54 -5.40 8.01
CA ALA A 329 -5.25 -6.52 8.61
C ALA A 329 -5.53 -7.65 7.62
N LEU A 330 -5.85 -7.31 6.36
CA LEU A 330 -6.01 -8.30 5.29
C LEU A 330 -4.70 -9.05 5.03
N LEU A 331 -3.59 -8.33 4.89
CA LEU A 331 -2.27 -8.93 4.59
C LEU A 331 -1.69 -9.73 5.76
N GLN A 332 -1.88 -9.28 6.99
CA GLN A 332 -1.41 -9.97 8.19
C GLN A 332 -2.29 -11.13 8.63
N PHE A 333 -3.44 -11.35 7.97
CA PHE A 333 -4.47 -12.29 8.43
C PHE A 333 -4.90 -11.99 9.89
N LEU A 334 -5.18 -10.71 10.15
CA LEU A 334 -5.74 -10.25 11.42
C LEU A 334 -7.19 -9.76 11.25
N PRO A 335 -7.95 -9.67 12.36
CA PRO A 335 -9.24 -9.01 12.41
C PRO A 335 -9.17 -7.57 11.97
N GLU A 336 -10.33 -7.03 11.65
CA GLU A 336 -10.45 -5.61 11.36
C GLU A 336 -10.02 -4.76 12.58
N PRO A 337 -9.61 -3.50 12.36
CA PRO A 337 -8.97 -2.69 13.41
C PRO A 337 -9.84 -2.44 14.65
N ILE A 338 -11.17 -2.58 14.52
CA ILE A 338 -12.15 -2.41 15.60
C ILE A 338 -12.34 -3.66 16.48
N ALA A 339 -11.71 -4.77 16.14
CA ALA A 339 -11.77 -6.01 16.90
C ALA A 339 -10.95 -5.92 18.20
N ALA A 340 -11.24 -6.82 19.15
CA ALA A 340 -10.52 -6.87 20.42
C ALA A 340 -9.00 -7.04 20.23
N PHE A 341 -8.57 -7.86 19.28
CA PHE A 341 -7.15 -8.04 18.92
C PHE A 341 -6.85 -7.56 17.49
N GLY A 342 -7.21 -6.32 17.18
CA GLY A 342 -7.02 -5.73 15.85
C GLY A 342 -5.61 -5.18 15.57
N CYS A 343 -4.74 -5.10 16.59
CA CYS A 343 -3.41 -4.52 16.41
C CYS A 343 -2.43 -5.51 15.74
N GLY A 344 -1.82 -5.05 14.64
CA GLY A 344 -0.75 -5.78 13.94
C GLY A 344 0.63 -5.76 14.59
N ARG A 345 0.81 -4.99 15.68
CA ARG A 345 2.10 -4.84 16.35
C ARG A 345 2.16 -5.45 17.75
N CYS A 346 1.03 -5.51 18.44
CA CYS A 346 0.95 -6.02 19.81
C CYS A 346 -0.30 -6.87 20.03
N GLU A 347 -0.33 -7.56 21.17
CA GLU A 347 -1.42 -8.45 21.58
C GLU A 347 -2.42 -7.79 22.55
N VAL A 348 -2.42 -6.46 22.62
CA VAL A 348 -3.31 -5.70 23.51
C VAL A 348 -4.77 -5.96 23.14
N GLU A 349 -5.55 -6.36 24.13
CA GLU A 349 -6.99 -6.52 24.00
C GLU A 349 -7.68 -5.16 24.17
N GLY A 350 -8.36 -4.70 23.12
CA GLY A 350 -9.22 -3.54 23.21
C GLY A 350 -10.57 -3.89 23.85
N PHE A 351 -11.14 -2.96 24.60
CA PHE A 351 -12.44 -3.09 25.25
C PHE A 351 -13.47 -2.13 24.64
N MET A 352 -14.76 -2.48 24.74
CA MET A 352 -15.83 -1.61 24.23
C MET A 352 -16.12 -0.50 25.23
N VAL A 353 -16.17 0.72 24.74
CA VAL A 353 -16.58 1.92 25.48
C VAL A 353 -17.83 2.47 24.81
N ARG A 354 -18.83 2.81 25.62
CA ARG A 354 -20.04 3.47 25.14
C ARG A 354 -19.77 4.97 25.05
N THR A 355 -20.08 5.57 23.92
CA THR A 355 -19.93 7.01 23.70
C THR A 355 -21.17 7.76 24.17
N GLU A 356 -21.02 9.06 24.39
CA GLU A 356 -22.12 9.95 24.80
C GLU A 356 -23.27 9.98 23.78
N LYS A 357 -22.96 9.78 22.49
CA LYS A 357 -23.93 9.69 21.39
C LYS A 357 -24.56 8.29 21.24
N GLU A 358 -24.56 7.49 22.31
CA GLU A 358 -25.05 6.10 22.35
C GLU A 358 -24.37 5.10 21.38
N GLY A 359 -23.25 5.49 20.76
CA GLY A 359 -22.43 4.59 19.95
C GLY A 359 -21.52 3.71 20.81
N ASN A 360 -20.94 2.68 20.20
CA ASN A 360 -19.95 1.82 20.84
C ASN A 360 -18.63 1.94 20.07
N VAL A 361 -17.53 2.25 20.76
CA VAL A 361 -16.18 2.35 20.18
C VAL A 361 -15.24 1.35 20.87
N ARG A 362 -14.27 0.85 20.11
CA ARG A 362 -13.19 0.01 20.66
C ARG A 362 -12.08 0.92 21.18
N SER A 363 -11.80 0.85 22.48
CA SER A 363 -10.67 1.54 23.10
C SER A 363 -9.54 0.56 23.37
N PHE A 364 -8.30 0.99 23.11
CA PHE A 364 -7.08 0.28 23.44
C PHE A 364 -6.30 1.01 24.53
N ALA A 365 -6.99 1.75 25.40
CA ALA A 365 -6.33 2.48 26.49
C ALA A 365 -5.59 1.51 27.42
N MET A 366 -4.37 1.86 27.79
CA MET A 366 -3.49 1.06 28.63
C MET A 366 -3.00 1.90 29.82
N THR A 367 -2.86 1.25 30.97
CA THR A 367 -2.07 1.80 32.07
C THR A 367 -0.58 1.62 31.77
N LEU A 368 0.29 2.39 32.43
CA LEU A 368 1.75 2.25 32.28
C LEU A 368 2.21 0.82 32.60
N ASP A 369 1.71 0.23 33.69
CA ASP A 369 2.00 -1.16 34.06
C ASP A 369 1.59 -2.16 32.95
N ALA A 370 0.46 -1.92 32.27
CA ALA A 370 0.02 -2.77 31.18
C ALA A 370 0.90 -2.64 29.92
N VAL A 371 1.61 -1.53 29.74
CA VAL A 371 2.56 -1.36 28.64
C VAL A 371 3.77 -2.28 28.82
N GLU A 372 4.28 -2.40 30.05
CA GLU A 372 5.43 -3.26 30.35
C GLU A 372 5.10 -4.76 30.21
N GLU A 373 3.86 -5.15 30.51
CA GLU A 373 3.39 -6.54 30.38
C GLU A 373 2.95 -6.93 28.95
N THR A 374 2.98 -5.99 28.01
CA THR A 374 2.45 -6.23 26.66
C THR A 374 3.43 -6.99 25.77
N TYR A 375 2.92 -8.04 25.13
CA TYR A 375 3.65 -8.77 24.10
C TYR A 375 3.57 -8.06 22.75
N LEU A 376 4.73 -7.79 22.16
CA LEU A 376 4.87 -7.38 20.78
C LEU A 376 4.83 -8.60 19.86
N ARG A 377 4.17 -8.45 18.72
CA ARG A 377 4.21 -9.45 17.66
C ARG A 377 5.61 -9.52 17.04
N SER A 378 5.97 -10.72 16.62
CA SER A 378 7.15 -11.05 15.84
C SER A 378 6.83 -12.29 15.02
N ASN A 379 7.68 -12.65 14.05
CA ASN A 379 7.48 -13.90 13.31
C ASN A 379 7.40 -15.13 14.24
N MET A 380 8.32 -15.24 15.21
CA MET A 380 8.32 -16.34 16.18
C MET A 380 7.02 -16.38 17.01
N ARG A 381 6.55 -15.23 17.48
CA ARG A 381 5.30 -15.16 18.24
C ARG A 381 4.08 -15.46 17.37
N PHE A 382 4.12 -15.04 16.11
CA PHE A 382 3.07 -15.33 15.13
C PHE A 382 2.96 -16.83 14.85
N ASP A 383 4.08 -17.55 14.71
CA ASP A 383 4.07 -19.02 14.53
C ASP A 383 3.37 -19.73 15.68
N VAL A 384 3.74 -19.39 16.92
CA VAL A 384 3.10 -19.98 18.11
C VAL A 384 1.58 -19.78 18.10
N LEU A 385 1.12 -18.58 17.74
CA LEU A 385 -0.31 -18.27 17.70
C LEU A 385 -1.01 -18.91 16.49
N LEU A 386 -0.32 -19.09 15.37
CA LEU A 386 -0.85 -19.79 14.19
C LEU A 386 -0.98 -21.30 14.44
N ASP A 387 0.01 -21.93 15.08
CA ASP A 387 -0.07 -23.33 15.48
C ASP A 387 -1.24 -23.55 16.45
N LEU A 388 -1.39 -22.64 17.41
CA LEU A 388 -2.54 -22.65 18.32
C LEU A 388 -3.86 -22.51 17.57
N LYS A 389 -3.93 -21.62 16.58
CA LYS A 389 -5.10 -21.43 15.72
C LYS A 389 -5.50 -22.71 14.99
N LEU A 390 -4.52 -23.37 14.37
CA LEU A 390 -4.74 -24.62 13.64
C LEU A 390 -5.18 -25.76 14.57
N LEU A 391 -4.57 -25.86 15.76
CA LEU A 391 -4.97 -26.81 16.80
C LEU A 391 -6.43 -26.55 17.24
N HIS A 392 -6.78 -25.29 17.48
CA HIS A 392 -8.12 -24.89 17.86
C HIS A 392 -9.17 -25.22 16.80
N GLU A 393 -8.85 -25.08 15.52
CA GLU A 393 -9.73 -25.47 14.41
C GLU A 393 -9.95 -26.99 14.38
N GLN A 394 -8.89 -27.79 14.56
CA GLN A 394 -9.00 -29.25 14.66
C GLN A 394 -9.87 -29.68 15.85
N ILE A 395 -9.63 -29.09 17.02
CA ILE A 395 -10.43 -29.35 18.22
C ILE A 395 -11.89 -29.01 17.94
N GLN A 396 -12.20 -27.83 17.40
CA GLN A 396 -13.59 -27.43 17.14
C GLN A 396 -14.33 -28.41 16.21
N GLN A 397 -13.65 -28.96 15.20
CA GLN A 397 -14.23 -29.96 14.30
C GLN A 397 -14.63 -31.24 15.05
N SER A 398 -13.89 -31.63 16.09
CA SER A 398 -14.17 -32.81 16.92
C SER A 398 -15.37 -32.68 17.87
N PHE A 399 -15.85 -31.46 18.18
CA PHE A 399 -16.96 -31.24 19.12
C PHE A 399 -18.33 -31.12 18.44
N PRO A 400 -19.43 -31.54 19.12
CA PRO A 400 -20.80 -31.29 18.65
C PRO A 400 -21.11 -29.80 18.56
N MET A 401 -21.89 -29.40 17.55
CA MET A 401 -22.28 -28.01 17.24
C MET A 401 -22.69 -27.18 18.47
N ARG A 402 -23.44 -27.76 19.42
CA ARG A 402 -23.95 -27.07 20.62
C ARG A 402 -22.85 -26.56 21.57
N LYS A 403 -21.68 -27.19 21.60
CA LYS A 403 -20.53 -26.76 22.44
C LYS A 403 -19.55 -25.84 21.72
N ARG A 404 -19.63 -25.74 20.38
CA ARG A 404 -18.68 -24.98 19.57
C ARG A 404 -18.67 -23.49 19.89
N LYS A 405 -19.83 -22.87 20.15
CA LYS A 405 -19.92 -21.41 20.32
C LYS A 405 -19.14 -20.89 21.54
N SER A 406 -19.26 -21.53 22.70
CA SER A 406 -18.52 -21.15 23.91
C SER A 406 -17.02 -21.39 23.75
N LEU A 407 -16.66 -22.51 23.11
CA LEU A 407 -15.28 -22.88 22.85
C LEU A 407 -14.61 -21.91 21.86
N MET A 408 -15.33 -21.48 20.82
CA MET A 408 -14.85 -20.49 19.85
C MET A 408 -14.50 -19.16 20.51
N GLU A 409 -15.31 -18.70 21.47
CA GLU A 409 -15.03 -17.43 22.15
C GLU A 409 -13.77 -17.53 23.01
N GLN A 410 -13.60 -18.63 23.73
CA GLN A 410 -12.38 -18.88 24.48
C GLN A 410 -11.15 -18.96 23.56
N HIS A 411 -11.24 -19.75 22.49
CA HIS A 411 -10.16 -19.89 21.52
C HIS A 411 -9.76 -18.54 20.91
N ARG A 412 -10.72 -17.66 20.59
CA ARG A 412 -10.43 -16.32 20.04
C ARG A 412 -9.61 -15.43 20.98
N LEU A 413 -9.84 -15.53 22.29
CA LEU A 413 -9.08 -14.78 23.30
C LEU A 413 -7.63 -15.29 23.42
N GLU A 414 -7.42 -16.58 23.20
CA GLU A 414 -6.12 -17.24 23.26
C GLU A 414 -5.32 -17.09 21.96
N GLU A 415 -5.98 -17.13 20.80
CA GLU A 415 -5.41 -16.93 19.45
C GLU A 415 -4.91 -15.50 19.22
N LYS A 416 -5.26 -14.55 20.09
CA LYS A 416 -4.89 -13.13 20.00
C LYS A 416 -5.15 -12.56 18.60
N GLY A 417 -6.25 -12.93 17.98
CA GLY A 417 -6.63 -12.44 16.66
C GLY A 417 -5.85 -13.01 15.48
N ILE A 418 -5.10 -14.11 15.58
CA ILE A 418 -4.59 -14.78 14.37
C ILE A 418 -5.76 -15.44 13.61
N LEU A 419 -5.90 -15.12 12.32
CA LEU A 419 -6.90 -15.72 11.44
C LEU A 419 -6.29 -16.67 10.39
N GLY A 420 -4.97 -16.69 10.23
CA GLY A 420 -4.29 -17.52 9.23
C GLY A 420 -2.86 -17.05 8.97
N PRO A 421 -2.18 -17.65 7.97
CA PRO A 421 -0.80 -17.34 7.64
C PRO A 421 -0.66 -16.01 6.88
N CYS A 422 0.37 -15.23 7.19
CA CYS A 422 0.75 -14.04 6.42
C CYS A 422 1.80 -14.42 5.37
N ILE A 423 1.46 -14.27 4.08
CA ILE A 423 2.32 -14.69 2.96
C ILE A 423 3.68 -13.96 2.89
N LEU A 424 3.74 -12.71 3.37
CA LEU A 424 4.99 -11.93 3.38
C LEU A 424 6.06 -12.51 4.32
N ARG A 425 5.68 -13.42 5.23
CA ARG A 425 6.62 -14.09 6.15
C ARG A 425 7.53 -15.11 5.46
N GLU A 426 7.27 -15.43 4.20
CA GLU A 426 8.15 -16.25 3.37
C GLU A 426 9.44 -15.51 2.96
N LEU A 427 9.48 -14.18 3.15
CA LEU A 427 10.64 -13.33 2.84
C LEU A 427 11.59 -13.24 4.04
N SER A 428 12.89 -13.35 3.79
CA SER A 428 13.91 -13.60 4.82
C SER A 428 14.02 -12.46 5.85
N TYR A 429 13.74 -11.23 5.44
CA TYR A 429 13.90 -10.02 6.26
C TYR A 429 12.57 -9.31 6.58
N PHE A 430 11.43 -9.96 6.33
CA PHE A 430 10.12 -9.40 6.62
C PHE A 430 9.55 -9.98 7.93
N ASP A 431 9.41 -9.13 8.96
CA ASP A 431 8.79 -9.51 10.23
C ASP A 431 7.36 -8.95 10.33
N VAL A 432 6.37 -9.83 10.52
CA VAL A 432 4.96 -9.45 10.52
C VAL A 432 4.58 -8.43 11.60
N GLY A 433 5.32 -8.38 12.73
CA GLY A 433 5.09 -7.43 13.80
C GLY A 433 5.88 -6.12 13.65
N ARG A 434 7.02 -6.14 12.94
CA ARG A 434 7.95 -5.01 12.86
C ARG A 434 8.02 -4.33 11.50
N SER A 435 7.89 -5.08 10.40
CA SER A 435 8.03 -4.57 9.03
C SER A 435 6.79 -3.82 8.55
N PHE A 436 5.63 -4.02 9.16
CA PHE A 436 4.48 -3.15 8.91
C PHE A 436 4.62 -1.81 9.64
N MET A 437 4.66 -0.74 8.86
CA MET A 437 4.79 0.62 9.35
C MET A 437 3.57 1.02 10.18
N ALA A 438 3.78 1.89 11.17
CA ALA A 438 2.67 2.43 11.94
C ALA A 438 1.92 3.40 11.04
N ASP A 439 0.63 3.16 10.85
CA ASP A 439 -0.29 4.09 10.24
C ASP A 439 -0.45 5.33 11.12
N THR A 440 0.46 6.29 11.01
CA THR A 440 0.44 7.51 11.81
C THR A 440 -0.76 8.39 11.47
N LEU A 441 -1.27 8.33 10.24
CA LEU A 441 -2.49 9.05 9.84
C LEU A 441 -3.67 8.61 10.71
N HIS A 442 -4.01 7.32 10.72
CA HIS A 442 -5.16 6.85 11.47
C HIS A 442 -4.89 6.71 12.97
N ASN A 443 -3.66 6.38 13.40
CA ASN A 443 -3.37 6.19 14.82
C ASN A 443 -3.04 7.50 15.54
N VAL A 444 -2.40 8.46 14.87
CA VAL A 444 -1.87 9.68 15.49
C VAL A 444 -2.71 10.87 15.07
N TYR A 445 -2.70 11.21 13.78
CA TYR A 445 -3.31 12.45 13.28
C TYR A 445 -4.85 12.44 13.33
N ILE A 446 -5.49 11.29 13.07
CA ILE A 446 -6.96 11.14 13.09
C ILE A 446 -7.42 10.49 14.41
N GLY A 447 -6.70 9.49 14.94
CA GLY A 447 -7.17 8.65 16.05
C GLY A 447 -6.78 9.06 17.46
N ALA A 448 -5.60 9.66 17.68
CA ALA A 448 -5.13 10.03 19.02
C ALA A 448 -5.25 11.52 19.31
N PHE A 449 -5.25 12.39 18.29
CA PHE A 449 -5.06 13.83 18.50
C PHE A 449 -6.28 14.72 18.30
N VAL A 450 -7.40 14.23 17.76
CA VAL A 450 -8.62 15.06 17.65
C VAL A 450 -9.19 15.44 19.03
N CYS A 451 -8.92 14.66 20.07
CA CYS A 451 -9.38 14.97 21.42
C CYS A 451 -8.34 15.66 22.33
N LYS A 452 -7.08 15.87 21.90
CA LYS A 452 -6.01 16.36 22.81
C LYS A 452 -5.01 17.37 22.25
N LEU A 453 -5.02 17.70 20.95
CA LEU A 453 -4.14 18.77 20.45
C LEU A 453 -4.63 20.17 20.83
N PHE A 454 -5.92 20.34 21.12
CA PHE A 454 -6.47 21.62 21.60
C PHE A 454 -6.06 21.96 23.03
N GLU A 455 -5.61 21.00 23.84
CA GLU A 455 -5.17 21.24 25.23
C GLU A 455 -3.66 21.56 25.35
N TYR A 456 -2.91 21.49 24.24
CA TYR A 456 -1.45 21.69 24.25
C TYR A 456 -0.99 22.96 23.52
N PHE A 457 -1.92 23.67 22.86
CA PHE A 457 -1.64 24.88 22.08
C PHE A 457 -2.59 26.03 22.45
N ASP A 458 -2.87 26.21 23.73
CA ASP A 458 -3.31 27.49 24.31
C ASP A 458 -2.35 27.91 25.43
#